data_AF-A0A2S9S8B4-F1
#
_entry.id   AF-A0A2S9S8B4-F1
#
_cell.length_a   1.000
_cell.length_b   1.000
_cell.length_c   1.000
_cell.angle_alpha   90.00
_cell.angle_beta   90.00
_cell.angle_gamma   90.00
#
_symmetry.space_group_name_H-M   'P 1'
#
loop_
_entity.id
_entity.type
_entity.pdbx_description
1 polymer ?
#
loop_
_entity_poly.entity_id
_entity_poly.type
_entity_poly.pdbx_seq_one_letter_code
_entity_poly.pdbx_strand_id
1 'polypeptide(L)'
;MTKNIFSLSLAIGLLFGAISAQATEQEHLAQAIKQLDAAKLSLQRAAASAKVSAKSREYFDYASAHQDIATVQAGIKQYINPSRAIPRNPKAIRNLKEDYLNLRSQ
;
A
#
# COMPACT_ATOMS: atom_id res chain seq x y z
N MET A 1 26.48 -5.32 -30.17
CA MET A 1 26.45 -4.12 -29.30
C MET A 1 25.00 -3.73 -29.06
N THR A 2 24.29 -4.40 -28.15
CA THR A 2 22.85 -4.20 -27.87
C THR A 2 22.58 -4.57 -26.42
N LYS A 3 22.95 -3.68 -25.48
CA LYS A 3 22.89 -3.94 -24.03
C LYS A 3 22.15 -2.85 -23.25
N ASN A 4 21.25 -2.08 -23.86
CA ASN A 4 20.65 -0.91 -23.16
C ASN A 4 19.13 -0.74 -23.34
N ILE A 5 18.45 -1.67 -24.02
CA ILE A 5 17.01 -1.49 -24.34
C ILE A 5 16.12 -1.73 -23.11
N PHE A 6 16.51 -2.64 -22.21
CA PHE A 6 15.75 -2.91 -20.98
C PHE A 6 15.83 -1.79 -19.93
N SER A 7 16.87 -0.94 -19.98
CA SER A 7 16.99 0.22 -19.10
C SER A 7 16.11 1.39 -19.55
N LEU A 8 15.68 1.41 -20.82
CA LEU A 8 14.90 2.52 -21.38
C LEU A 8 13.39 2.34 -21.15
N SER A 9 12.91 1.11 -20.93
CA SER A 9 11.49 0.83 -20.66
C SER A 9 11.06 1.16 -19.23
N LEU A 10 11.99 1.20 -18.26
CA LEU A 10 11.65 1.51 -16.86
C LEU A 10 11.37 3.02 -16.65
N ALA A 11 11.95 3.88 -17.50
CA ALA A 11 11.71 5.33 -17.44
C ALA A 11 10.38 5.75 -18.10
N ILE A 12 9.93 5.04 -19.14
CA ILE A 12 8.69 5.39 -19.88
C ILE A 12 7.43 4.98 -19.10
N GLY A 13 7.50 3.94 -18.25
CA GLY A 13 6.38 3.53 -17.39
C GLY A 13 6.07 4.52 -16.26
N LEU A 14 7.00 5.41 -15.90
CA LEU A 14 6.80 6.44 -14.87
C LEU A 14 6.20 7.75 -15.44
N LEU A 15 6.18 7.93 -16.77
CA LEU A 15 5.76 9.18 -17.43
C LEU A 15 4.36 9.12 -18.08
N PHE A 16 3.78 7.94 -18.30
CA PHE A 16 2.44 7.78 -18.88
C PHE A 16 1.37 7.63 -17.78
N GLY A 17 1.09 8.72 -17.05
CA GLY A 17 0.05 8.74 -16.02
C GLY A 17 -0.58 10.10 -15.76
N ALA A 18 -0.36 11.10 -16.61
CA ALA A 18 -0.93 12.44 -16.46
C ALA A 18 -2.00 12.71 -17.54
N ILE A 19 -3.07 11.91 -17.56
CA ILE A 19 -4.35 12.38 -18.08
C ILE A 19 -5.12 12.83 -16.86
N SER A 20 -5.19 14.15 -16.66
CA SER A 20 -5.83 14.80 -15.51
C SER A 20 -7.35 14.66 -15.56
N ALA A 21 -7.85 13.44 -15.39
CA ALA A 21 -9.08 13.25 -14.62
C ALA A 21 -8.67 13.49 -13.16
N GLN A 22 -9.38 14.36 -12.45
CA GLN A 22 -9.09 14.64 -11.04
C GLN A 22 -9.46 13.39 -10.24
N ALA A 23 -8.49 12.48 -10.12
CA ALA A 23 -8.67 11.22 -9.43
C ALA A 23 -8.87 11.49 -7.94
N THR A 24 -9.77 10.74 -7.34
CA THR A 24 -10.00 10.80 -5.89
C THR A 24 -8.77 10.27 -5.15
N GLU A 25 -8.60 10.65 -3.89
CA GLU A 25 -7.54 10.12 -3.02
C GLU A 25 -7.55 8.57 -3.02
N GLN A 26 -8.75 7.96 -2.97
CA GLN A 26 -8.93 6.51 -3.07
C GLN A 26 -8.36 5.92 -4.36
N GLU A 27 -8.56 6.57 -5.51
CA GLU A 27 -8.05 6.10 -6.80
C GLU A 27 -6.53 6.21 -6.86
N HIS A 28 -5.95 7.29 -6.33
CA HIS A 28 -4.50 7.45 -6.21
C HIS A 28 -3.89 6.35 -5.31
N LEU A 29 -4.51 6.05 -4.17
CA LEU A 29 -4.06 5.00 -3.27
C LEU A 29 -4.24 3.59 -3.86
N ALA A 30 -5.31 3.35 -4.60
CA ALA A 30 -5.51 2.10 -5.32
C ALA A 30 -4.45 1.92 -6.43
N GLN A 31 -4.07 3.00 -7.11
CA GLN A 31 -2.96 2.99 -8.07
C GLN A 31 -1.63 2.71 -7.38
N ALA A 32 -1.37 3.32 -6.22
CA ALA A 32 -0.15 3.06 -5.44
C ALA A 32 -0.01 1.58 -5.07
N ILE A 33 -1.09 0.91 -4.67
CA ILE A 33 -1.10 -0.54 -4.43
C ILE A 33 -0.65 -1.32 -5.67
N LYS A 34 -1.20 -1.00 -6.85
CA LYS A 34 -0.83 -1.68 -8.11
C LYS A 34 0.64 -1.47 -8.47
N GLN A 35 1.16 -0.27 -8.24
CA GLN A 35 2.58 0.04 -8.46
C GLN A 35 3.48 -0.72 -7.49
N LEU A 36 3.08 -0.85 -6.23
CA LEU A 36 3.80 -1.67 -5.23
C LEU A 36 3.79 -3.16 -5.59
N ASP A 37 2.70 -3.69 -6.15
CA ASP A 37 2.64 -5.06 -6.67
C ASP A 37 3.59 -5.26 -7.87
N ALA A 38 3.62 -4.30 -8.79
CA ALA A 38 4.56 -4.33 -9.92
C ALA A 38 6.02 -4.26 -9.46
N ALA A 39 6.32 -3.42 -8.46
CA ALA A 39 7.64 -3.33 -7.84
C ALA A 39 8.05 -4.65 -7.18
N LYS A 40 7.14 -5.27 -6.43
CA LYS A 40 7.35 -6.60 -5.83
C LYS A 40 7.72 -7.65 -6.89
N LEU A 41 7.00 -7.70 -8.01
CA LEU A 41 7.30 -8.64 -9.10
C LEU A 41 8.64 -8.31 -9.79
N SER A 42 9.00 -7.03 -9.89
CA SER A 42 10.32 -6.61 -10.39
C SER A 42 11.45 -7.11 -9.48
N LEU A 43 11.31 -6.95 -8.17
CA LEU A 43 12.28 -7.43 -7.18
C LEU A 43 12.43 -8.96 -7.22
N GLN A 44 11.34 -9.71 -7.38
CA GLN A 44 11.40 -11.17 -7.52
C GLN A 44 12.20 -11.59 -8.77
N ARG A 45 11.99 -10.91 -9.89
CA ARG A 45 12.76 -11.16 -11.12
C ARG A 45 14.23 -10.81 -10.94
N ALA A 46 14.54 -9.67 -10.32
CA ALA A 46 15.90 -9.28 -10.01
C ALA A 46 16.60 -10.29 -9.09
N ALA A 47 15.90 -10.81 -8.07
CA ALA A 47 16.42 -11.86 -7.20
C ALA A 47 16.71 -13.16 -7.95
N ALA A 48 15.85 -13.55 -8.89
CA ALA A 48 16.08 -14.73 -9.75
C ALA A 48 17.30 -14.53 -10.66
N SER A 49 17.47 -13.35 -11.26
CA SER A 49 18.64 -13.02 -12.08
C SER A 49 19.93 -12.97 -11.26
N ALA A 50 19.89 -12.45 -10.04
CA ALA A 50 21.05 -12.38 -9.14
C ALA A 50 21.59 -13.77 -8.77
N LYS A 51 20.72 -14.79 -8.66
CA LYS A 51 21.14 -16.18 -8.39
C LYS A 51 21.92 -16.82 -9.54
N VAL A 52 21.71 -16.35 -10.78
CA VAL A 52 22.36 -16.87 -12.00
C VAL A 52 23.65 -16.09 -12.33
N SER A 53 23.83 -14.90 -11.74
CA SER A 53 24.98 -14.03 -11.99
C SER A 53 26.26 -14.52 -11.31
N ALA A 54 27.41 -14.15 -11.87
CA ALA A 54 28.71 -14.33 -11.22
C ALA A 54 28.71 -13.64 -9.84
N LYS A 55 29.33 -14.31 -8.86
CA LYS A 55 29.29 -13.94 -7.44
C LYS A 55 29.91 -12.54 -7.22
N SER A 56 29.06 -11.52 -7.13
CA SER A 56 29.44 -10.19 -6.63
C SER A 56 29.58 -10.23 -5.11
N ARG A 57 30.39 -9.33 -4.55
CA ARG A 57 30.52 -9.16 -3.09
C ARG A 57 29.33 -8.40 -2.49
N GLU A 58 28.65 -7.61 -3.31
CA GLU A 58 27.48 -6.83 -2.91
C GLU A 58 26.22 -7.66 -3.15
N TYR A 59 25.39 -7.74 -2.12
CA TYR A 59 24.11 -8.44 -2.16
C TYR A 59 23.00 -7.46 -1.77
N PHE A 60 21.95 -7.42 -2.58
CA PHE A 60 20.73 -6.70 -2.22
C PHE A 60 19.87 -7.57 -1.32
N ASP A 61 19.40 -7.01 -0.20
CA ASP A 61 18.49 -7.70 0.71
C ASP A 61 17.04 -7.62 0.19
N TYR A 62 16.69 -8.60 -0.64
CA TYR A 62 15.34 -8.73 -1.17
C TYR A 62 14.30 -9.01 -0.10
N ALA A 63 14.65 -9.65 1.02
CA ALA A 63 13.69 -9.99 2.06
C ALA A 63 13.21 -8.72 2.78
N SER A 64 14.14 -7.86 3.15
CA SER A 64 13.83 -6.55 3.74
C SER A 64 12.98 -5.69 2.80
N ALA A 65 13.37 -5.58 1.52
CA ALA A 65 12.59 -4.82 0.54
C ALA A 65 11.16 -5.36 0.33
N HIS A 66 10.97 -6.68 0.37
CA HIS A 66 9.64 -7.30 0.31
C HIS A 66 8.79 -6.98 1.55
N GLN A 67 9.39 -6.95 2.74
CA GLN A 67 8.71 -6.61 3.97
C GLN A 67 8.28 -5.14 4.00
N ASP A 68 9.12 -4.23 3.50
CA ASP A 68 8.80 -2.81 3.42
C ASP A 68 7.61 -2.56 2.49
N ILE A 69 7.62 -3.17 1.30
CA ILE A 69 6.47 -3.10 0.37
C ILE A 69 5.20 -3.62 1.04
N ALA A 70 5.27 -4.77 1.73
CA ALA A 70 4.11 -5.34 2.41
C ALA A 70 3.56 -4.42 3.51
N THR A 71 4.46 -3.76 4.25
CA THR A 71 4.11 -2.81 5.32
C THR A 71 3.36 -1.61 4.75
N VAL A 72 3.86 -1.00 3.67
CA VAL A 72 3.19 0.12 2.99
C VAL A 72 1.83 -0.31 2.42
N GLN A 73 1.77 -1.47 1.76
CA GLN A 73 0.51 -2.00 1.23
C GLN A 73 -0.53 -2.23 2.33
N ALA A 74 -0.12 -2.73 3.50
CA ALA A 74 -1.01 -2.94 4.63
C ALA A 74 -1.57 -1.60 5.16
N GLY A 75 -0.73 -0.58 5.33
CA GLY A 75 -1.16 0.75 5.76
C GLY A 75 -2.18 1.38 4.81
N ILE A 76 -1.93 1.32 3.51
CA ILE A 76 -2.86 1.83 2.50
C ILE A 76 -4.18 1.03 2.54
N LYS A 77 -4.12 -0.30 2.58
CA LYS A 77 -5.31 -1.17 2.64
C LYS A 77 -6.16 -0.90 3.88
N GLN A 78 -5.53 -0.66 5.02
CA GLN A 78 -6.22 -0.31 6.26
C GLN A 78 -6.93 1.04 6.18
N TYR A 79 -6.32 2.01 5.50
CA TYR A 79 -6.91 3.33 5.31
C TYR A 79 -8.09 3.32 4.32
N ILE A 80 -7.94 2.64 3.17
CA ILE A 80 -9.00 2.59 2.15
C ILE A 80 -10.16 1.65 2.51
N ASN A 81 -9.88 0.61 3.31
CA ASN A 81 -10.88 -0.26 3.92
C ASN A 81 -10.83 -0.05 5.43
N PRO A 82 -11.26 1.11 5.95
CA PRO A 82 -11.36 1.28 7.38
C PRO A 82 -12.29 0.17 7.86
N SER A 83 -11.75 -0.77 8.65
CA SER A 83 -12.53 -1.86 9.21
C SER A 83 -13.80 -1.23 9.73
N ARG A 84 -14.94 -1.57 9.13
CA ARG A 84 -16.24 -1.11 9.60
C ARG A 84 -16.45 -1.85 10.92
N ALA A 85 -15.85 -1.33 11.98
CA ALA A 85 -16.28 -1.56 13.34
C ALA A 85 -17.67 -0.94 13.41
N ILE A 86 -18.66 -1.67 12.91
CA ILE A 86 -20.07 -1.42 13.19
C ILE A 86 -20.13 -1.33 14.71
N PRO A 87 -20.66 -0.23 15.28
CA PRO A 87 -20.85 -0.13 16.72
C PRO A 87 -21.58 -1.38 17.16
N ARG A 88 -20.95 -2.22 17.99
CA ARG A 88 -21.52 -3.52 18.42
C ARG A 88 -22.89 -3.35 19.10
N ASN A 89 -23.21 -2.13 19.54
CA ASN A 89 -24.56 -1.82 19.99
C ASN A 89 -24.88 -0.31 19.89
N PRO A 90 -25.55 0.17 18.82
CA PRO A 90 -26.03 1.55 18.78
C PRO A 90 -27.07 1.85 19.88
N LYS A 91 -27.69 0.84 20.51
CA LYS A 91 -28.59 1.05 21.64
C LYS A 91 -27.85 1.37 22.95
N ALA A 92 -26.60 0.94 23.14
CA ALA A 92 -25.85 1.26 24.36
C ALA A 92 -25.65 2.78 24.54
N ILE A 93 -25.62 3.55 23.44
CA ILE A 93 -25.53 5.01 23.48
C ILE A 93 -26.84 5.66 23.95
N ARG A 94 -28.02 5.07 23.66
CA ARG A 94 -29.30 5.61 24.13
C ARG A 94 -29.46 5.49 25.66
N ASN A 95 -28.87 4.46 26.26
CA ASN A 95 -28.97 4.18 27.69
C ASN A 95 -28.21 5.21 28.54
N LEU A 96 -27.16 5.83 28.00
CA LEU A 96 -26.38 6.84 28.70
C LEU A 96 -27.13 8.16 28.87
N LYS A 97 -28.18 8.42 28.09
CA LYS A 97 -28.90 9.70 28.14
C LYS A 97 -29.88 9.80 29.32
N GLU A 98 -30.38 8.68 29.80
CA GLU A 98 -31.38 8.61 30.87
C GLU A 98 -30.78 8.89 32.26
N ASP A 99 -29.50 8.54 32.48
CA ASP A 99 -28.85 8.67 33.79
C ASP A 99 -28.47 10.11 34.15
N TYR A 100 -28.33 11.03 33.19
CA TYR A 100 -27.99 12.44 33.45
C TYR A 100 -29.14 13.25 34.06
N LEU A 101 -30.38 12.79 33.92
CA LEU A 101 -31.57 13.49 34.44
C LEU A 101 -31.78 13.23 35.94
N ASN A 102 -31.27 12.13 36.47
CA ASN A 102 -31.46 11.72 37.87
C ASN A 102 -30.47 12.34 38.85
N LEU A 103 -29.48 13.10 38.37
CA LEU A 103 -28.44 13.73 39.21
C LEU A 103 -28.76 15.20 39.56
N ARG A 104 -29.82 15.78 38.99
CA ARG A 104 -30.22 17.19 39.23
C ARG A 104 -31.26 17.36 40.33
N SER A 105 -31.70 16.27 40.97
CA SER A 105 -32.78 16.29 41.96
C SER A 105 -32.38 15.73 43.33
N GLN A 106 -31.21 16.11 43.84
CA GLN A 106 -30.86 15.95 45.25
C GLN A 106 -30.36 17.28 45.82
#